data_AF-A0A1E4TGQ1-F1
#
_entry.id   AF-A0A1E4TGQ1-F1
#
_cell.length_a   1.000
_cell.length_b   1.000
_cell.length_c   1.000
_cell.angle_alpha   90.00
_cell.angle_beta   90.00
_cell.angle_gamma   90.00
#
_symmetry.space_group_name_H-M   'P 1'
#
loop_
_entity.id
_entity.type
_entity.pdbx_description
1 polymer ?
#
loop_
_entity_poly.entity_id
_entity_poly.type
_entity_poly.pdbx_seq_one_letter_code
_entity_poly.pdbx_strand_id
1 'polypeptide(L)'
;MHRSLIIRRLKSTASHIKPYRPVGVGEVPRASEEWTENSVFSQVKEELLNPIARKQARQQMMAELKKSSFHETYAFREHKGKTWIAPPWPLKAEKSLYMPNYRGYTLEDTSNIIGSTKLLTGKTSIVRLYTSLSGQMQVDEYLKGSEANAEDVQIVDINIPDHSSKSFLLYWFGLRKLKKSIEKSRYGTYMIVPKNGLSKPQRLAMRQETLYAGYVYVVDEECRIRWAACGDPDPEEIKAMWRSVRSVNKERRKET
;
A
#
# COMPACT_ATOMS: atom_id res chain seq x y z
N MET A 1 22.66 -25.93 26.90
CA MET A 1 21.77 -26.48 25.84
C MET A 1 20.61 -25.56 25.41
N HIS A 2 20.42 -24.36 25.98
CA HIS A 2 19.28 -23.48 25.61
C HIS A 2 19.52 -22.51 24.44
N ARG A 3 20.77 -22.18 24.08
CA ARG A 3 21.06 -21.26 22.95
C ARG A 3 20.86 -21.87 21.56
N SER A 4 21.00 -23.19 21.39
CA SER A 4 20.85 -23.84 20.07
C SER A 4 19.39 -24.06 19.67
N LEU A 5 18.47 -24.14 20.63
CA LEU A 5 17.03 -24.26 20.39
C LEU A 5 16.40 -22.94 19.95
N ILE A 6 16.88 -21.80 20.45
CA ILE A 6 16.42 -20.46 20.03
C ILE A 6 16.84 -20.18 18.58
N ILE A 7 18.07 -20.54 18.20
CA ILE A 7 18.59 -20.37 16.83
C ILE A 7 17.91 -21.34 15.85
N ARG A 8 17.52 -22.55 16.28
CA ARG A 8 16.72 -23.47 15.46
C ARG A 8 15.27 -22.99 15.26
N ARG A 9 14.67 -22.35 16.27
CA ARG A 9 13.30 -21.80 16.17
C ARG A 9 13.21 -20.62 15.21
N LEU A 10 14.24 -19.78 15.16
CA LEU A 10 14.37 -18.67 14.19
C LEU A 10 14.66 -19.14 12.75
N LYS A 11 15.24 -20.34 12.57
CA LYS A 11 15.49 -20.91 11.23
C LYS A 11 14.29 -21.69 10.67
N SER A 12 13.34 -22.10 11.50
CA SER A 12 12.10 -22.77 11.07
C SER A 12 10.99 -21.80 10.66
N THR A 13 11.04 -20.55 11.13
CA THR A 13 10.07 -19.48 10.81
C THR A 13 10.48 -18.63 9.60
N ALA A 14 11.65 -18.92 9.01
CA ALA A 14 12.29 -18.09 7.98
C ALA A 14 11.97 -18.51 6.53
N SER A 15 11.16 -19.53 6.28
CA SER A 15 10.92 -20.04 4.92
C SER A 15 9.93 -19.20 4.09
N HIS A 16 9.10 -18.36 4.73
CA HIS A 16 8.05 -17.59 4.04
C HIS A 16 8.34 -16.09 3.92
N ILE A 17 9.22 -15.55 4.76
CA ILE A 17 9.55 -14.12 4.77
C ILE A 17 10.64 -13.86 3.73
N LYS A 18 10.29 -13.13 2.67
CA LYS A 18 11.18 -12.85 1.55
C LYS A 18 12.09 -11.65 1.85
N PRO A 19 13.32 -11.60 1.29
CA PRO A 19 14.15 -10.40 1.36
C PRO A 19 13.49 -9.21 0.63
N TYR A 20 13.91 -8.01 1.01
CA TYR A 20 13.47 -6.80 0.34
C TYR A 20 13.97 -6.75 -1.10
N ARG A 21 13.09 -6.27 -2.00
CA ARG A 21 13.41 -5.87 -3.37
C ARG A 21 12.65 -4.58 -3.66
N PRO A 22 13.13 -3.71 -4.55
CA PRO A 22 12.40 -2.51 -4.95
C PRO A 22 10.95 -2.85 -5.34
N VAL A 23 10.01 -2.07 -4.80
CA VAL A 23 8.58 -2.22 -5.03
C VAL A 23 8.07 -1.01 -5.79
N GLY A 24 7.11 -1.22 -6.70
CA GLY A 24 6.58 -0.17 -7.56
C GLY A 24 6.53 -0.59 -9.03
N VAL A 25 6.06 0.34 -9.87
CA VAL A 25 6.00 0.20 -11.33
C VAL A 25 7.22 0.85 -11.97
N GLY A 26 7.66 0.34 -13.12
CA GLY A 26 8.81 0.91 -13.85
C GLY A 26 8.47 2.21 -14.58
N GLU A 27 7.19 2.43 -14.88
CA GLU A 27 6.72 3.60 -15.63
C GLU A 27 6.46 4.78 -14.69
N VAL A 28 6.86 5.97 -15.12
CA VAL A 28 6.61 7.22 -14.39
C VAL A 28 5.09 7.47 -14.36
N PRO A 29 4.47 7.62 -13.18
CA PRO A 29 3.04 7.77 -13.08
C PRO A 29 2.63 9.15 -13.58
N ARG A 30 1.64 9.22 -14.48
CA ARG A 30 1.11 10.49 -14.98
C ARG A 30 -0.07 10.95 -14.13
N ALA A 31 -0.03 12.20 -13.68
CA ALA A 31 -1.11 12.78 -12.87
C ALA A 31 -2.44 12.94 -13.63
N SER A 32 -2.38 13.07 -14.96
CA SER A 32 -3.50 13.46 -15.83
C SER A 32 -4.02 12.35 -16.75
N GLU A 33 -3.61 11.09 -16.59
CA GLU A 33 -4.23 10.02 -17.37
C GLU A 33 -5.74 10.07 -17.13
N GLU A 34 -6.55 10.23 -18.16
CA GLU A 34 -7.99 10.10 -18.04
C GLU A 34 -8.29 8.63 -17.76
N TRP A 35 -9.07 8.35 -16.71
CA TRP A 35 -9.62 7.01 -16.55
C TRP A 35 -10.61 6.81 -17.68
N THR A 36 -10.16 6.23 -18.78
CA THR A 36 -11.09 5.72 -19.77
C THR A 36 -11.69 4.46 -19.14
N GLU A 37 -12.93 4.58 -18.66
CA GLU A 37 -13.80 3.46 -18.32
C GLU A 37 -13.69 2.38 -19.40
N ASN A 38 -13.59 2.83 -20.66
CA ASN A 38 -13.36 2.03 -21.85
C ASN A 38 -12.11 1.14 -21.82
N SER A 39 -11.00 1.45 -21.13
CA SER A 39 -9.82 0.57 -21.12
C SER A 39 -10.02 -0.66 -20.23
N VAL A 40 -10.59 -0.48 -19.04
CA VAL A 40 -10.93 -1.59 -18.12
C VAL A 40 -12.15 -2.32 -18.63
N PHE A 41 -13.18 -1.62 -19.11
CA PHE A 41 -14.38 -2.25 -19.67
C PHE A 41 -14.10 -2.94 -21.01
N SER A 42 -13.21 -2.41 -21.87
CA SER A 42 -12.83 -3.13 -23.11
C SER A 42 -11.98 -4.35 -22.78
N GLN A 43 -10.96 -4.24 -21.93
CA GLN A 43 -10.15 -5.40 -21.51
C GLN A 43 -11.02 -6.47 -20.84
N VAL A 44 -11.92 -6.06 -19.93
CA VAL A 44 -12.86 -6.97 -19.27
C VAL A 44 -13.89 -7.51 -20.26
N LYS A 45 -14.40 -6.72 -21.21
CA LYS A 45 -15.34 -7.18 -22.25
C LYS A 45 -14.67 -8.15 -23.21
N GLU A 46 -13.42 -7.93 -23.60
CA GLU A 46 -12.63 -8.83 -24.44
C GLU A 46 -12.34 -10.15 -23.70
N GLU A 47 -11.99 -10.06 -22.42
CA GLU A 47 -11.77 -11.21 -21.53
C GLU A 47 -13.08 -11.98 -21.26
N LEU A 48 -14.23 -11.29 -21.19
CA LEU A 48 -15.57 -11.88 -21.06
C LEU A 48 -16.11 -12.45 -22.38
N LEU A 49 -15.73 -11.90 -23.53
CA LEU A 49 -16.13 -12.41 -24.84
C LEU A 49 -15.32 -13.65 -25.22
N ASN A 50 -14.05 -13.73 -24.82
CA ASN A 50 -13.20 -14.88 -25.11
C ASN A 50 -13.55 -16.08 -24.18
N PRO A 51 -14.06 -17.21 -24.72
CA PRO A 51 -14.46 -18.37 -23.92
C PRO A 51 -13.28 -19.07 -23.22
N ILE A 52 -12.07 -18.99 -23.77
CA ILE A 52 -10.87 -19.58 -23.17
C ILE A 52 -10.41 -18.72 -21.99
N ALA A 53 -10.39 -17.40 -22.15
CA ALA A 53 -10.04 -16.46 -21.09
C ALA A 53 -10.99 -16.55 -19.89
N ARG A 54 -12.31 -16.67 -20.12
CA ARG A 54 -13.31 -16.92 -19.05
C ARG A 54 -13.05 -18.20 -18.26
N LYS A 55 -12.71 -19.30 -18.94
CA LYS A 55 -12.44 -20.58 -18.28
C LYS A 55 -11.17 -20.50 -17.43
N GLN A 56 -10.13 -19.84 -17.94
CA GLN A 56 -8.88 -19.61 -17.22
C GLN A 56 -9.08 -18.65 -16.04
N ALA A 57 -9.77 -17.52 -16.23
CA ALA A 57 -10.11 -16.58 -15.16
C ALA A 57 -10.95 -17.25 -14.07
N ARG A 58 -11.95 -18.07 -14.43
CA ARG A 58 -12.75 -18.85 -13.48
C ARG A 58 -11.90 -19.89 -12.72
N GLN A 59 -10.98 -20.56 -13.40
CA GLN A 59 -10.06 -21.51 -12.76
C GLN A 59 -9.06 -20.81 -11.83
N GLN A 60 -8.55 -19.64 -12.21
CA GLN A 60 -7.69 -18.80 -11.37
C GLN A 60 -8.46 -18.29 -10.16
N MET A 61 -9.67 -17.75 -10.34
CA MET A 61 -10.55 -17.34 -9.24
C MET A 61 -10.87 -18.52 -8.31
N MET A 62 -11.19 -19.70 -8.86
CA MET A 62 -11.46 -20.90 -8.06
C MET A 62 -10.21 -21.42 -7.33
N ALA A 63 -9.03 -21.32 -7.94
CA ALA A 63 -7.76 -21.69 -7.31
C ALA A 63 -7.39 -20.69 -6.21
N GLU A 64 -7.61 -19.39 -6.42
CA GLU A 64 -7.42 -18.33 -5.43
C GLU A 64 -8.41 -18.47 -4.28
N LEU A 65 -9.69 -18.76 -4.54
CA LEU A 65 -10.69 -19.01 -3.49
C LEU A 65 -10.35 -20.27 -2.67
N LYS A 66 -9.80 -21.31 -3.29
CA LYS A 66 -9.36 -22.54 -2.60
C LYS A 66 -8.08 -22.36 -1.80
N LYS A 67 -7.19 -21.45 -2.19
CA LYS A 67 -5.93 -21.17 -1.49
C LYS A 67 -6.01 -20.04 -0.44
N SER A 68 -6.85 -19.02 -0.63
CA SER A 68 -6.66 -17.73 0.06
C SER A 68 -7.24 -17.67 1.48
N SER A 69 -8.53 -17.93 1.72
CA SER A 69 -9.11 -17.38 2.96
C SER A 69 -8.58 -17.99 4.29
N PHE A 70 -8.44 -19.32 4.39
CA PHE A 70 -7.99 -19.96 5.64
C PHE A 70 -6.46 -19.92 5.81
N HIS A 71 -5.71 -20.17 4.73
CA HIS A 71 -4.26 -20.18 4.79
C HIS A 71 -3.68 -18.78 5.01
N GLU A 72 -4.27 -17.75 4.39
CA GLU A 72 -3.88 -16.36 4.61
C GLU A 72 -4.22 -15.90 6.02
N THR A 73 -5.36 -16.29 6.59
CA THR A 73 -5.71 -15.94 7.98
C THR A 73 -4.74 -16.57 8.98
N TYR A 74 -4.34 -17.83 8.75
CA TYR A 74 -3.37 -18.53 9.59
C TYR A 74 -1.97 -17.90 9.48
N ALA A 75 -1.48 -17.69 8.25
CA ALA A 75 -0.19 -17.05 7.99
C ALA A 75 -0.13 -15.60 8.51
N PHE A 76 -1.24 -14.86 8.40
CA PHE A 76 -1.38 -13.51 8.94
C PHE A 76 -1.22 -13.49 10.47
N ARG A 77 -1.86 -14.43 11.18
CA ARG A 77 -1.74 -14.55 12.64
C ARG A 77 -0.34 -14.97 13.07
N GLU A 78 0.29 -15.87 12.33
CA GLU A 78 1.62 -16.40 12.68
C GLU A 78 2.73 -15.36 12.44
N HIS A 79 2.64 -14.59 11.35
CA HIS A 79 3.66 -13.62 10.95
C HIS A 79 3.27 -12.16 11.20
N LYS A 80 2.16 -11.92 11.91
CA LYS A 80 1.65 -10.57 12.18
C LYS A 80 1.48 -9.72 10.90
N GLY A 81 1.08 -10.37 9.81
CA GLY A 81 0.98 -9.76 8.48
C GLY A 81 2.30 -9.47 7.76
N LYS A 82 3.47 -9.78 8.34
CA LYS A 82 4.75 -9.62 7.64
C LYS A 82 4.89 -10.65 6.53
N THR A 83 5.16 -10.15 5.33
CA THR A 83 5.48 -11.00 4.17
C THR A 83 6.92 -10.82 3.70
N TRP A 84 7.54 -9.70 4.05
CA TRP A 84 8.93 -9.37 3.75
C TRP A 84 9.50 -8.40 4.79
N ILE A 85 10.82 -8.32 4.87
CA ILE A 85 11.54 -7.49 5.85
C ILE A 85 11.85 -6.13 5.23
N ALA A 86 11.58 -5.04 5.94
CA ALA A 86 11.91 -3.70 5.48
C ALA A 86 13.43 -3.48 5.38
N PRO A 87 13.93 -2.71 4.39
CA PRO A 87 15.34 -2.42 4.29
C PRO A 87 15.77 -1.47 5.43
N PRO A 88 17.02 -1.57 5.94
CA PRO A 88 17.52 -0.70 7.01
C PRO A 88 17.78 0.76 6.56
N TRP A 89 17.80 1.00 5.24
CA TRP A 89 18.14 2.27 4.60
C TRP A 89 17.22 2.52 3.39
N PRO A 90 17.02 3.78 2.98
CA PRO A 90 16.29 4.07 1.76
C PRO A 90 17.09 3.62 0.52
N LEU A 91 16.36 3.23 -0.51
CA LEU A 91 16.87 3.03 -1.85
C LEU A 91 17.36 4.36 -2.44
N LYS A 92 18.40 4.29 -3.28
CA LYS A 92 18.82 5.41 -4.13
C LYS A 92 17.74 5.67 -5.19
N ALA A 93 17.56 6.93 -5.58
CA ALA A 93 16.57 7.35 -6.59
C ALA A 93 16.67 6.52 -7.90
N GLU A 94 17.89 6.28 -8.37
CA GLU A 94 18.17 5.50 -9.60
C GLU A 94 17.70 4.04 -9.53
N LYS A 95 17.59 3.47 -8.31
CA LYS A 95 17.20 2.07 -8.09
C LYS A 95 15.78 1.91 -7.59
N SER A 96 15.11 3.03 -7.31
CA SER A 96 13.72 3.01 -6.87
C SER A 96 12.77 2.91 -8.05
N LEU A 97 11.65 2.24 -7.82
CA LEU A 97 10.53 2.16 -8.75
C LEU A 97 9.47 3.17 -8.33
N TYR A 98 8.49 3.42 -9.19
CA TYR A 98 7.47 4.43 -8.97
C TYR A 98 6.24 3.89 -8.25
N MET A 99 5.59 4.75 -7.47
CA MET A 99 4.27 4.50 -6.91
C MET A 99 3.23 4.53 -8.04
N PRO A 100 2.41 3.48 -8.22
CA PRO A 100 1.34 3.50 -9.21
C PRO A 100 0.31 4.57 -8.84
N ASN A 101 -0.37 5.11 -9.85
CA ASN A 101 -1.39 6.13 -9.66
C ASN A 101 -2.70 5.50 -9.18
N TYR A 102 -2.99 5.58 -7.88
CA TYR A 102 -4.26 5.17 -7.31
C TYR A 102 -5.31 6.23 -7.58
N ARG A 103 -6.50 5.83 -8.01
CA ARG A 103 -7.59 6.77 -8.31
C ARG A 103 -8.70 6.62 -7.30
N GLY A 104 -9.09 7.71 -6.68
CA GLY A 104 -10.10 7.69 -5.63
C GLY A 104 -10.57 9.08 -5.26
N TYR A 105 -11.36 9.13 -4.20
CA TYR A 105 -11.91 10.35 -3.65
C TYR A 105 -11.12 10.75 -2.42
N THR A 106 -11.02 12.04 -2.13
CA THR A 106 -10.45 12.49 -0.85
C THR A 106 -11.55 12.60 0.20
N LEU A 107 -11.20 12.64 1.48
CA LEU A 107 -12.18 12.99 2.50
C LEU A 107 -12.63 14.45 2.40
N GLU A 108 -11.78 15.33 1.87
CA GLU A 108 -12.11 16.73 1.63
C GLU A 108 -13.16 16.86 0.51
N ASP A 109 -12.84 16.30 -0.66
CA ASP A 109 -13.70 16.28 -1.84
C ASP A 109 -14.04 14.84 -2.24
N THR A 110 -15.31 14.52 -2.04
CA THR A 110 -15.90 13.21 -2.33
C THR A 110 -16.64 13.15 -3.66
N SER A 111 -16.69 14.27 -4.39
CA SER A 111 -17.33 14.38 -5.70
C SER A 111 -16.34 14.16 -6.84
N ASN A 112 -15.09 14.58 -6.66
CA ASN A 112 -14.06 14.49 -7.69
C ASN A 112 -13.11 13.31 -7.46
N ILE A 113 -12.90 12.53 -8.52
CA ILE A 113 -11.88 11.48 -8.54
C ILE A 113 -10.54 12.12 -8.85
N ILE A 114 -9.57 11.95 -7.95
CA ILE A 114 -8.19 12.40 -8.15
C ILE A 114 -7.22 11.22 -8.14
N GLY A 115 -6.09 11.40 -8.81
CA GLY A 115 -4.98 10.47 -8.78
C GLY A 115 -4.04 10.73 -7.60
N SER A 116 -3.53 9.68 -6.97
CA SER A 116 -2.56 9.78 -5.88
C SER A 116 -1.28 10.46 -6.31
N THR A 117 -0.89 10.33 -7.58
CA THR A 117 0.28 11.03 -8.15
C THR A 117 0.18 12.53 -7.94
N LYS A 118 -1.00 13.13 -8.17
CA LYS A 118 -1.21 14.58 -7.97
C LYS A 118 -0.95 15.01 -6.51
N LEU A 119 -1.24 14.13 -5.54
CA LEU A 119 -0.99 14.41 -4.14
C LEU A 119 0.50 14.27 -3.79
N LEU A 120 1.19 13.31 -4.40
CA LEU A 120 2.57 12.93 -4.07
C LEU A 120 3.62 13.79 -4.77
N THR A 121 3.34 14.27 -5.99
CA THR A 121 4.29 15.05 -6.78
C THR A 121 4.74 16.31 -6.04
N GLY A 122 6.05 16.56 -6.02
CA GLY A 122 6.67 17.73 -5.40
C GLY A 122 6.89 17.63 -3.89
N LYS A 123 6.49 16.52 -3.24
CA LYS A 123 6.52 16.39 -1.77
C LYS A 123 7.08 15.05 -1.31
N THR A 124 7.89 15.08 -0.27
CA THR A 124 8.26 13.86 0.46
C THR A 124 7.06 13.35 1.26
N SER A 125 6.68 12.09 1.05
CA SER A 125 5.41 11.56 1.51
C SER A 125 5.57 10.22 2.21
N ILE A 126 4.88 10.06 3.35
CA ILE A 126 4.65 8.75 3.96
C ILE A 126 3.29 8.27 3.50
N VAL A 127 3.27 7.24 2.65
CA VAL A 127 2.05 6.64 2.12
C VAL A 127 1.67 5.43 2.97
N ARG A 128 0.50 5.49 3.57
CA ARG A 128 -0.11 4.39 4.33
C ARG A 128 -1.19 3.74 3.48
N LEU A 129 -1.07 2.45 3.23
CA LEU A 129 -2.03 1.70 2.43
C LEU A 129 -2.60 0.56 3.24
N TYR A 130 -3.92 0.47 3.30
CA TYR A 130 -4.63 -0.59 4.00
C TYR A 130 -6.03 -0.81 3.43
N THR A 131 -6.49 -2.04 3.57
CA THR A 131 -7.81 -2.51 3.13
C THR A 131 -8.70 -2.91 4.30
N SER A 132 -8.10 -3.19 5.45
CA SER A 132 -8.77 -3.68 6.67
C SER A 132 -8.42 -2.84 7.90
N LEU A 133 -9.25 -2.93 8.94
CA LEU A 133 -8.97 -2.29 10.23
C LEU A 133 -7.69 -2.82 10.86
N SER A 134 -7.41 -4.12 10.71
CA SER A 134 -6.16 -4.71 11.20
C SER A 134 -4.98 -4.00 10.55
N GLY A 135 -4.94 -3.92 9.23
CA GLY A 135 -3.86 -3.22 8.50
C GLY A 135 -3.74 -1.75 8.88
N GLN A 136 -4.86 -1.06 9.14
CA GLN A 136 -4.85 0.31 9.65
C GLN A 136 -4.11 0.41 10.99
N MET A 137 -4.39 -0.47 11.94
CA MET A 137 -3.73 -0.49 13.24
C MET A 137 -2.21 -0.69 13.11
N GLN A 138 -1.78 -1.55 12.17
CA GLN A 138 -0.36 -1.80 11.91
C GLN A 138 0.35 -0.55 11.39
N VAL A 139 -0.21 0.11 10.37
CA VAL A 139 0.40 1.34 9.82
C VAL A 139 0.35 2.51 10.81
N ASP A 140 -0.64 2.55 11.70
CA ASP A 140 -0.71 3.54 12.78
C ASP A 140 0.48 3.40 13.73
N GLU A 141 0.95 2.17 14.01
CA GLU A 141 2.10 1.94 14.88
C GLU A 141 3.40 2.51 14.35
N TYR A 142 3.62 2.52 13.03
CA TYR A 142 4.79 3.17 12.42
C TYR A 142 4.84 4.67 12.71
N LEU A 143 3.68 5.31 12.87
CA LEU A 143 3.56 6.75 13.13
C LEU A 143 3.59 7.14 14.62
N LYS A 144 3.47 6.19 15.56
CA LYS A 144 3.46 6.48 17.01
C LYS A 144 4.81 6.98 17.56
N GLY A 145 5.85 7.10 16.73
CA GLY A 145 7.15 7.66 17.11
C GLY A 145 7.13 9.18 17.22
N SER A 146 7.96 9.74 18.12
CA SER A 146 8.10 11.19 18.39
C SER A 146 8.63 12.02 17.21
N GLU A 147 8.96 11.38 16.09
CA GLU A 147 9.57 12.00 14.90
C GLU A 147 8.54 12.37 13.82
N ALA A 148 7.24 12.20 14.09
CA ALA A 148 6.12 12.51 13.19
C ALA A 148 6.01 13.98 12.75
N ASN A 149 6.76 14.87 13.41
CA ASN A 149 6.85 16.29 13.08
C ASN A 149 8.06 16.62 12.19
N ALA A 150 8.47 15.72 11.29
CA ALA A 150 9.45 16.05 10.27
C ALA A 150 8.88 17.18 9.39
N GLU A 151 9.41 18.38 9.53
CA GLU A 151 8.98 19.55 8.76
C GLU A 151 8.98 19.23 7.26
N ASP A 152 7.88 19.59 6.59
CA ASP A 152 7.71 19.44 5.14
C ASP A 152 7.68 17.97 4.66
N VAL A 153 7.16 17.07 5.49
CA VAL A 153 6.78 15.70 5.11
C VAL A 153 5.26 15.56 5.24
N GLN A 154 4.61 15.05 4.19
CA GLN A 154 3.17 14.81 4.22
C GLN A 154 2.85 13.34 4.52
N ILE A 155 1.70 13.10 5.14
CA ILE A 155 1.15 11.76 5.33
C ILE A 155 -0.06 11.61 4.39
N VAL A 156 -0.02 10.58 3.55
CA VAL A 156 -1.07 10.26 2.59
C VAL A 156 -1.64 8.89 2.93
N ASP A 157 -2.94 8.82 3.18
CA ASP A 157 -3.65 7.56 3.43
C ASP A 157 -4.31 7.07 2.15
N ILE A 158 -4.18 5.79 1.86
CA ILE A 158 -4.85 5.10 0.78
C ILE A 158 -5.64 3.95 1.39
N ASN A 159 -6.92 4.21 1.64
CA ASN A 159 -7.86 3.21 2.14
C ASN A 159 -8.58 2.55 0.95
N ILE A 160 -8.42 1.24 0.80
CA ILE A 160 -9.09 0.45 -0.23
C ILE A 160 -10.12 -0.45 0.46
N PRO A 161 -11.35 0.02 0.73
CA PRO A 161 -12.34 -0.78 1.43
C PRO A 161 -12.67 -2.07 0.66
N ASP A 162 -12.61 -3.22 1.33
CA ASP A 162 -13.01 -4.52 0.77
C ASP A 162 -14.54 -4.69 0.80
N HIS A 163 -15.22 -3.83 0.05
CA HIS A 163 -16.67 -3.84 -0.05
C HIS A 163 -17.06 -4.10 -1.50
N SER A 164 -18.13 -4.88 -1.71
CA SER A 164 -18.70 -5.05 -3.05
C SER A 164 -19.12 -3.68 -3.61
N SER A 165 -19.16 -3.50 -4.93
CA SER A 165 -19.53 -2.22 -5.55
C SER A 165 -20.91 -1.71 -5.09
N LYS A 166 -21.84 -2.61 -4.74
CA LYS A 166 -23.17 -2.27 -4.18
C LYS A 166 -23.11 -1.75 -2.74
N SER A 167 -22.02 -2.02 -2.03
CA SER A 167 -21.77 -1.60 -0.64
C SER A 167 -21.03 -0.26 -0.54
N PHE A 168 -20.65 0.36 -1.66
CA PHE A 168 -20.02 1.69 -1.68
C PHE A 168 -20.94 2.79 -1.12
N LEU A 169 -22.27 2.68 -1.33
CA LEU A 169 -23.25 3.58 -0.72
C LEU A 169 -23.27 3.47 0.82
N LEU A 170 -23.17 2.23 1.34
CA LEU A 170 -23.11 1.96 2.78
C LEU A 170 -21.83 2.53 3.41
N TYR A 171 -20.72 2.45 2.68
CA TYR A 171 -19.47 3.10 3.07
C TYR A 171 -19.63 4.63 3.18
N TRP A 172 -20.39 5.25 2.27
CA TRP A 172 -20.68 6.68 2.30
C TRP A 172 -21.39 7.14 3.59
N PHE A 173 -22.32 6.34 4.13
CA PHE A 173 -22.94 6.62 5.44
C PHE A 173 -21.94 6.50 6.60
N GLY A 174 -20.91 5.67 6.45
CA GLY A 174 -19.81 5.52 7.41
C GLY A 174 -18.79 6.68 7.38
N LEU A 175 -18.73 7.47 6.30
CA LEU A 175 -17.75 8.54 6.13
C LEU A 175 -17.78 9.58 7.25
N ARG A 176 -18.95 9.90 7.80
CA ARG A 176 -19.06 10.87 8.90
C ARG A 176 -18.34 10.39 10.16
N LYS A 177 -18.38 9.08 10.45
CA LYS A 177 -17.64 8.50 11.57
C LYS A 177 -16.14 8.46 11.28
N LEU A 178 -15.76 8.10 10.06
CA LEU A 178 -14.37 8.10 9.62
C LEU A 178 -13.74 9.51 9.67
N LYS A 179 -14.45 10.53 9.18
CA LYS A 179 -14.02 11.93 9.28
C LYS A 179 -13.76 12.32 10.73
N LYS A 180 -14.62 11.92 11.67
CA LYS A 180 -14.40 12.20 13.11
C LYS A 180 -13.16 11.54 13.70
N SER A 181 -12.69 10.41 13.15
CA SER A 181 -11.49 9.72 13.64
C SER A 181 -10.19 10.20 12.98
N ILE A 182 -10.27 11.04 11.95
CA ILE A 182 -9.12 11.55 11.20
C ILE A 182 -9.00 13.06 11.47
N GLU A 183 -7.76 13.52 11.60
CA GLU A 183 -7.49 14.95 11.75
C GLU A 183 -7.91 15.72 10.48
N LYS A 184 -8.54 16.88 10.65
CA LYS A 184 -9.04 17.69 9.52
C LYS A 184 -7.94 18.09 8.52
N SER A 185 -6.72 18.34 9.01
CA SER A 185 -5.54 18.66 8.18
C SER A 185 -5.20 17.56 7.16
N ARG A 186 -5.60 16.31 7.44
CA ARG A 186 -5.34 15.14 6.58
C ARG A 186 -6.49 14.82 5.63
N TYR A 187 -7.59 15.58 5.64
CA TYR A 187 -8.73 15.26 4.77
C TYR A 187 -8.38 15.33 3.27
N GLY A 188 -7.54 16.28 2.87
CA GLY A 188 -7.06 16.41 1.49
C GLY A 188 -6.03 15.35 1.08
N THR A 189 -5.40 14.66 2.04
CA THR A 189 -4.41 13.60 1.80
C THR A 189 -4.91 12.21 2.15
N TYR A 190 -6.14 12.07 2.63
CA TYR A 190 -6.79 10.79 2.87
C TYR A 190 -7.62 10.40 1.65
N MET A 191 -7.14 9.41 0.91
CA MET A 191 -7.79 8.86 -0.27
C MET A 191 -8.56 7.58 0.04
N ILE A 192 -9.75 7.49 -0.55
CA ILE A 192 -10.59 6.31 -0.58
C ILE A 192 -10.62 5.81 -2.01
N VAL A 193 -10.06 4.63 -2.21
CA VAL A 193 -9.84 4.05 -3.52
C VAL A 193 -10.75 2.83 -3.68
N PRO A 194 -11.55 2.74 -4.75
CA PRO A 194 -12.39 1.56 -4.98
C PRO A 194 -11.51 0.31 -5.17
N LYS A 195 -12.06 -0.88 -4.91
CA LYS A 195 -11.34 -2.17 -5.00
C LYS A 195 -10.62 -2.40 -6.34
N ASN A 196 -11.13 -1.83 -7.43
CA ASN A 196 -10.55 -1.90 -8.77
C ASN A 196 -9.62 -0.71 -9.11
N GLY A 197 -9.25 0.12 -8.13
CA GLY A 197 -8.40 1.29 -8.32
C GLY A 197 -6.94 0.98 -8.63
N LEU A 198 -6.54 -0.30 -8.60
CA LEU A 198 -5.31 -0.82 -9.18
C LEU A 198 -5.56 -2.11 -9.94
N SER A 199 -4.81 -2.31 -11.02
CA SER A 199 -4.76 -3.59 -11.72
C SER A 199 -4.04 -4.66 -10.87
N LYS A 200 -4.33 -5.94 -11.13
CA LYS A 200 -3.65 -7.06 -10.46
C LYS A 200 -2.12 -7.02 -10.64
N PRO A 201 -1.56 -6.74 -11.83
CA PRO A 201 -0.11 -6.55 -12.00
C PRO A 201 0.46 -5.44 -11.12
N GLN A 202 -0.22 -4.29 -11.01
CA GLN A 202 0.24 -3.18 -10.16
C GLN A 202 0.26 -3.56 -8.67
N ARG A 203 -0.76 -4.28 -8.17
CA ARG A 203 -0.77 -4.78 -6.78
C ARG A 203 0.38 -5.74 -6.51
N LEU A 204 0.68 -6.63 -7.45
CA LEU A 204 1.81 -7.55 -7.34
C LEU A 204 3.15 -6.82 -7.33
N ALA A 205 3.31 -5.81 -8.19
CA ALA A 205 4.49 -4.96 -8.26
C ALA A 205 4.71 -4.14 -6.96
N MET A 206 3.61 -3.77 -6.30
CA MET A 206 3.61 -3.15 -4.97
C MET A 206 3.82 -4.15 -3.82
N ARG A 207 3.92 -5.45 -4.12
CA ARG A 207 4.04 -6.54 -3.13
C ARG A 207 2.93 -6.53 -2.08
N GLN A 208 1.71 -6.20 -2.52
CA GLN A 208 0.50 -6.32 -1.71
C GLN A 208 0.04 -7.78 -1.71
N GLU A 209 0.74 -8.61 -0.93
CA GLU A 209 0.57 -10.07 -0.92
C GLU A 209 -0.61 -10.53 -0.05
N THR A 210 -1.11 -9.68 0.86
CA THR A 210 -2.28 -9.96 1.72
C THR A 210 -3.20 -8.74 1.86
N LEU A 211 -4.51 -8.97 1.92
CA LEU A 211 -5.54 -7.95 2.15
C LEU A 211 -5.74 -7.62 3.64
N TYR A 212 -5.07 -8.32 4.55
CA TYR A 212 -5.21 -8.08 5.99
C TYR A 212 -4.09 -7.21 6.55
N ALA A 213 -2.94 -7.16 5.87
CA ALA A 213 -1.82 -6.35 6.32
C ALA A 213 -1.92 -4.89 5.86
N GLY A 214 -1.34 -4.02 6.67
CA GLY A 214 -1.03 -2.65 6.31
C GLY A 214 0.32 -2.54 5.62
N TYR A 215 0.46 -1.57 4.73
CA TYR A 215 1.70 -1.27 4.02
C TYR A 215 2.07 0.19 4.21
N VAL A 216 3.36 0.45 4.42
CA VAL A 216 3.90 1.81 4.55
C VAL A 216 4.96 2.00 3.49
N TYR A 217 4.94 3.15 2.82
CA TYR A 217 5.92 3.53 1.81
C TYR A 217 6.44 4.93 2.10
N VAL A 218 7.74 5.14 1.95
CA VAL A 218 8.33 6.48 1.87
C VAL A 218 8.52 6.79 0.40
N VAL A 219 7.93 7.89 -0.04
CA VAL A 219 7.87 8.31 -1.43
C VAL A 219 8.52 9.68 -1.58
N ASP A 220 9.36 9.86 -2.60
CA ASP A 220 9.98 11.15 -2.92
C ASP A 220 9.07 12.04 -3.80
N GLU A 221 9.54 13.25 -4.08
CA GLU A 221 8.85 14.26 -4.89
C GLU A 221 8.55 13.84 -6.33
N GLU A 222 9.32 12.89 -6.86
CA GLU A 222 9.10 12.29 -8.19
C GLU A 222 8.22 11.04 -8.14
N CYS A 223 7.56 10.78 -7.01
CA CYS A 223 6.72 9.61 -6.79
C CYS A 223 7.48 8.28 -6.78
N ARG A 224 8.79 8.26 -6.53
CA ARG A 224 9.57 7.03 -6.39
C ARG A 224 9.46 6.48 -4.97
N ILE A 225 9.33 5.16 -4.86
CA ILE A 225 9.29 4.46 -3.58
C ILE A 225 10.71 4.24 -3.10
N ARG A 226 11.10 5.01 -2.09
CA ARG A 226 12.44 5.03 -1.51
C ARG A 226 12.59 4.05 -0.36
N TRP A 227 11.50 3.74 0.33
CA TRP A 227 11.49 2.75 1.40
C TRP A 227 10.10 2.16 1.51
N ALA A 228 9.98 0.93 1.99
CA ALA A 228 8.69 0.33 2.23
C ALA A 228 8.75 -0.68 3.40
N ALA A 229 7.60 -0.93 4.04
CA ALA A 229 7.38 -2.03 4.98
C ALA A 229 5.94 -2.56 4.92
N CYS A 230 5.70 -3.71 5.55
CA CYS A 230 4.37 -4.32 5.69
C CYS A 230 4.19 -4.99 7.06
N GLY A 231 2.95 -5.08 7.55
CA GLY A 231 2.64 -5.77 8.81
C GLY A 231 3.03 -4.97 10.06
N ASP A 232 2.99 -5.62 11.23
CA ASP A 232 3.35 -4.98 12.52
C ASP A 232 4.81 -4.49 12.50
N PRO A 233 5.11 -3.24 12.88
CA PRO A 233 6.49 -2.76 12.93
C PRO A 233 7.32 -3.41 14.04
N ASP A 234 8.59 -3.72 13.73
CA ASP A 234 9.61 -3.85 14.77
C ASP A 234 10.21 -2.47 15.13
N PRO A 235 10.72 -2.26 16.36
CA PRO A 235 11.31 -0.97 16.75
C PRO A 235 12.44 -0.48 15.83
N GLU A 236 13.22 -1.41 15.26
CA GLU A 236 14.25 -1.09 14.29
C GLU A 236 13.69 -0.67 12.92
N GLU A 237 12.52 -1.20 12.52
CA GLU A 237 11.85 -0.77 11.28
C GLU A 237 11.26 0.63 11.42
N ILE A 238 10.73 0.98 12.60
CA ILE A 238 10.28 2.36 12.89
C ILE A 238 11.47 3.33 12.77
N LYS A 239 12.62 2.99 13.38
CA LYS A 239 13.85 3.80 13.26
C LYS A 239 14.33 3.89 11.82
N ALA A 240 14.31 2.78 11.09
CA ALA A 240 14.72 2.73 9.67
C ALA A 240 13.79 3.57 8.79
N MET A 241 12.49 3.54 9.03
CA MET A 241 11.51 4.36 8.33
C MET A 241 11.80 5.84 8.53
N TRP A 242 11.89 6.31 9.77
CA TRP A 242 12.11 7.73 10.05
C TRP A 242 13.49 8.22 9.59
N ARG A 243 14.51 7.36 9.65
CA ARG A 243 15.81 7.61 9.03
C ARG A 243 15.68 7.79 7.51
N SER A 244 14.89 6.94 6.86
CA SER A 244 14.63 7.02 5.43
C SER A 244 13.89 8.31 5.05
N VAL A 245 12.84 8.66 5.81
CA VAL A 245 12.10 9.93 5.65
C VAL A 245 13.04 11.14 5.72
N ARG A 246 13.92 11.19 6.73
CA ARG A 246 14.90 12.29 6.87
C ARG A 246 15.88 12.35 5.70
N SER A 247 16.39 11.21 5.26
CA SER A 247 17.34 11.17 4.13
C SER A 247 16.68 11.69 2.85
N VAL A 248 15.51 11.17 2.52
CA VAL A 248 14.76 11.54 1.31
C VAL A 248 14.35 13.01 1.35
N ASN A 249 13.84 13.49 2.49
CA ASN A 249 13.47 14.90 2.63
C ASN A 249 14.68 15.84 2.52
N LYS A 250 15.85 15.41 3.01
CA LYS A 250 17.11 16.17 2.88
C LYS A 250 17.63 16.18 1.45
N GLU A 251 17.44 15.10 0.68
CA GLU A 251 17.78 15.05 -0.74
C GLU A 251 16.94 16.08 -1.51
N ARG A 252 15.62 16.06 -1.35
CA ARG A 252 14.69 17.03 -1.97
C ARG A 252 15.08 18.48 -1.70
N ARG A 253 15.37 18.82 -0.45
CA ARG A 253 15.75 20.20 -0.03
C ARG A 253 17.07 20.70 -0.61
N LYS A 254 17.92 19.81 -1.14
CA LYS A 254 19.17 20.21 -1.82
C LYS A 254 18.96 20.50 -3.30
N GLU A 255 17.92 19.92 -3.87
CA GLU A 255 17.59 20.01 -5.30
C GLU A 255 16.61 21.16 -5.60
N THR A 256 15.98 21.72 -4.56
CA THR A 256 15.14 22.93 -4.60
C THR A 256 15.97 24.17 -4.29
#